data_AF-A0A8S2FMN3-F1
#
_entry.id   AF-A0A8S2FMN3-F1
#
_cell.length_a   1.000
_cell.length_b   1.000
_cell.length_c   1.000
_cell.angle_alpha   90.00
_cell.angle_beta   90.00
_cell.angle_gamma   90.00
#
_symmetry.space_group_name_H-M   'P 1'
#
loop_
_entity.id
_entity.type
_entity.pdbx_description
1 polymer ?
#
loop_
_entity_poly.entity_id
_entity_poly.type
_entity_poly.pdbx_seq_one_letter_code
_entity_poly.pdbx_strand_id
1 'polypeptide(L)'
;MALLCCYYFRLKSPKGRENYRKTIEEQMKTSVSNLIKENDFLEELLRDGQKKLIDGMELPADTATNRALSENIFVLVACIVNRIPIILCGKSGCSKASSVQIVISNLKGKKSRTKYFQTLPELVSVSYQGSQNCTSESVLKIFKRAEKYLKAKNDTDQLLPVIVFDEIGLAELSPHNPLKVLVT
;
A
#
# COMPACT_ATOMS: atom_id res chain seq x y z
N MET A 1 -14.22 6.17 -2.46
CA MET A 1 -12.92 5.54 -2.14
C MET A 1 -11.91 5.59 -3.28
N ALA A 2 -12.21 5.12 -4.51
CA ALA A 2 -11.23 5.09 -5.61
C ALA A 2 -10.54 6.45 -5.86
N LEU A 3 -11.31 7.55 -5.91
CA LEU A 3 -10.78 8.90 -6.06
C LEU A 3 -9.75 9.28 -4.96
N LEU A 4 -10.01 8.88 -3.71
CA LEU A 4 -9.10 9.14 -2.60
C LEU A 4 -7.79 8.34 -2.77
N CYS A 5 -7.89 7.06 -3.11
CA CYS A 5 -6.71 6.21 -3.37
C CYS A 5 -5.85 6.74 -4.54
N CYS A 6 -6.49 7.13 -5.64
CA CYS A 6 -5.79 7.52 -6.86
C CYS A 6 -5.18 8.93 -6.80
N TYR A 7 -5.85 9.88 -6.12
CA TYR A 7 -5.48 11.29 -6.17
C TYR A 7 -5.15 11.86 -4.78
N TYR A 8 -6.05 11.72 -3.81
CA TYR A 8 -5.92 12.38 -2.50
C TYR A 8 -4.60 12.07 -1.79
N PHE A 9 -4.22 10.80 -1.70
CA PHE A 9 -2.98 10.42 -1.01
C PHE A 9 -1.70 10.89 -1.69
N ARG A 10 -1.75 11.18 -3.00
CA ARG A 10 -0.61 11.69 -3.78
C ARG A 10 -0.36 13.18 -3.56
N LEU A 11 -1.33 13.91 -2.98
CA LEU A 11 -1.20 15.32 -2.68
C LEU A 11 -0.31 15.52 -1.45
N LYS A 12 0.75 16.33 -1.61
CA LYS A 12 1.77 16.56 -0.58
C LYS A 12 1.33 17.50 0.53
N SER A 13 0.59 18.56 0.18
CA SER A 13 0.25 19.62 1.14
C SER A 13 -1.09 19.35 1.83
N PRO A 14 -1.22 19.63 3.14
CA PRO A 14 -2.50 19.56 3.84
C PRO A 14 -3.58 20.42 3.17
N LYS A 15 -3.22 21.64 2.74
CA LYS A 15 -4.11 22.54 1.99
C LYS A 15 -4.55 21.95 0.65
N GLY A 16 -3.66 21.27 -0.07
CA GLY A 16 -4.01 20.60 -1.32
C GLY A 16 -5.00 19.46 -1.11
N ARG A 17 -4.78 18.66 -0.05
CA ARG A 17 -5.69 17.59 0.38
C ARG A 17 -7.07 18.12 0.79
N GLU A 18 -7.11 19.21 1.54
CA GLU A 18 -8.36 19.88 1.94
C GLU A 18 -9.12 20.42 0.73
N ASN A 19 -8.44 21.17 -0.16
CA ASN A 19 -9.03 21.69 -1.39
C ASN A 19 -9.60 20.55 -2.25
N TYR A 20 -8.83 19.46 -2.42
CA TYR A 20 -9.29 18.30 -3.17
C TYR A 20 -10.57 17.70 -2.58
N ARG A 21 -10.64 17.51 -1.25
CA ARG A 21 -11.86 17.01 -0.61
C ARG A 21 -13.03 17.93 -0.92
N LYS A 22 -12.92 19.22 -0.60
CA LYS A 22 -13.97 20.22 -0.84
C LYS A 22 -14.48 20.20 -2.28
N THR A 23 -13.58 20.23 -3.26
CA THR A 23 -13.95 20.18 -4.69
C THR A 23 -14.68 18.89 -5.04
N ILE A 24 -14.22 17.72 -4.60
CA ILE A 24 -14.90 16.46 -4.91
C ILE A 24 -16.26 16.39 -4.21
N GLU A 25 -16.37 16.87 -2.97
CA GLU A 25 -17.65 16.91 -2.25
C GLU A 25 -18.67 17.80 -2.95
N GLU A 26 -18.27 18.99 -3.40
CA GLU A 26 -19.12 19.90 -4.17
C GLU A 26 -19.63 19.26 -5.47
N GLN A 27 -18.73 18.60 -6.22
CA GLN A 27 -19.09 17.89 -7.45
C GLN A 27 -20.04 16.71 -7.19
N MET A 28 -19.83 15.97 -6.11
CA MET A 28 -20.70 14.85 -5.74
C MET A 28 -22.06 15.32 -5.22
N LYS A 29 -22.13 16.41 -4.45
CA LYS A 29 -23.39 17.04 -4.01
C LYS A 29 -24.24 17.47 -5.20
N THR A 30 -23.60 17.97 -6.25
CA THR A 30 -24.29 18.38 -7.49
C THR A 30 -24.82 17.18 -8.27
N SER A 31 -24.07 16.08 -8.29
CA SER A 31 -24.38 14.92 -9.14
C SER A 31 -25.24 13.84 -8.46
N VAL A 32 -25.22 13.77 -7.12
CA VAL A 32 -25.79 12.66 -6.32
C VAL A 32 -26.50 13.18 -5.06
N SER A 33 -27.13 14.35 -5.18
CA SER A 33 -27.65 15.22 -4.10
C SER A 33 -28.44 14.54 -2.98
N ASN A 34 -29.11 13.41 -3.24
CA ASN A 34 -29.91 12.70 -2.24
C ASN A 34 -29.11 11.84 -1.26
N LEU A 35 -27.83 11.53 -1.57
CA LEU A 35 -27.00 10.61 -0.77
C LEU A 35 -26.01 11.32 0.16
N ILE A 36 -25.76 12.62 -0.04
CA ILE A 36 -24.72 13.36 0.69
C ILE A 36 -25.36 14.56 1.39
N LYS A 37 -25.71 14.37 2.67
CA LYS A 37 -26.35 15.40 3.51
C LYS A 37 -25.39 16.09 4.47
N GLU A 38 -24.21 15.51 4.67
CA GLU A 38 -23.25 15.97 5.68
C GLU A 38 -22.06 16.68 5.02
N ASN A 39 -21.54 17.68 5.72
CA ASN A 39 -20.24 18.27 5.40
C ASN A 39 -19.13 17.29 5.86
N ASP A 40 -18.00 17.30 5.17
CA ASP A 40 -16.83 16.48 5.49
C ASP A 40 -17.05 14.95 5.35
N PHE A 41 -18.09 14.52 4.62
CA PHE A 41 -18.41 13.10 4.47
C PHE A 41 -17.25 12.28 3.87
N LEU A 42 -16.39 12.87 3.01
CA LEU A 42 -15.23 12.13 2.47
C LEU A 42 -14.17 11.90 3.53
N GLU A 43 -14.03 12.82 4.48
CA GLU A 43 -13.11 12.69 5.60
C GLU A 43 -13.59 11.62 6.57
N GLU A 44 -14.88 11.60 6.88
CA GLU A 44 -15.49 10.55 7.70
C GLU A 44 -15.42 9.19 7.02
N LEU A 45 -15.81 9.10 5.75
CA LEU A 45 -15.70 7.88 4.95
C LEU A 45 -14.25 7.34 4.95
N LEU A 46 -13.27 8.24 4.79
CA LEU A 46 -11.86 7.86 4.80
C LEU A 46 -11.43 7.34 6.18
N ARG A 47 -11.75 8.07 7.24
CA ARG A 47 -11.44 7.70 8.62
C ARG A 47 -12.06 6.36 8.99
N ASP A 48 -13.31 6.13 8.62
CA ASP A 48 -14.00 4.86 8.84
C ASP A 48 -13.37 3.71 8.07
N GLY A 49 -13.02 3.94 6.80
CA GLY A 49 -12.31 2.95 5.98
C GLY A 49 -10.96 2.57 6.58
N GLN A 50 -10.18 3.55 7.02
CA GLN A 50 -8.90 3.34 7.70
C GLN A 50 -9.08 2.60 9.02
N LYS A 51 -10.03 3.05 9.86
CA LYS A 51 -10.30 2.44 11.16
C LYS A 51 -10.72 0.98 11.03
N LYS A 52 -11.68 0.67 10.15
CA LYS A 52 -12.12 -0.71 9.91
C LYS A 52 -10.99 -1.62 9.47
N LEU A 53 -10.07 -1.10 8.65
CA LEU A 53 -8.91 -1.86 8.19
C LEU A 53 -7.94 -2.15 9.35
N ILE A 54 -7.62 -1.13 10.15
CA ILE A 54 -6.71 -1.24 11.30
C ILE A 54 -7.29 -2.13 12.40
N ASP A 55 -8.56 -1.96 12.74
CA ASP A 55 -9.25 -2.78 13.76
C ASP A 55 -9.27 -4.27 13.39
N GLY A 56 -9.24 -4.58 12.10
CA GLY A 56 -9.19 -5.95 11.60
C GLY A 56 -7.78 -6.57 11.60
N MET A 57 -6.74 -5.78 11.88
CA MET A 57 -5.35 -6.23 11.88
C MET A 57 -4.82 -6.51 13.29
N GLU A 58 -3.86 -7.41 13.38
CA GLU A 58 -2.99 -7.62 14.52
C GLU A 58 -1.80 -6.68 14.40
N LEU A 59 -1.71 -5.73 15.32
CA LEU A 59 -0.60 -4.81 15.43
C LEU A 59 0.40 -5.33 16.47
N PRO A 60 1.73 -5.15 16.26
CA PRO A 60 2.71 -5.40 17.31
C PRO A 60 2.39 -4.61 18.59
N ALA A 61 2.81 -5.14 19.74
CA ALA A 61 2.70 -4.43 21.01
C ALA A 61 3.30 -3.02 20.90
N ASP A 62 2.68 -2.05 21.57
CA ASP A 62 3.09 -0.64 21.61
C ASP A 62 3.05 0.10 20.26
N THR A 63 2.41 -0.47 19.24
CA THR A 63 2.22 0.21 17.95
C THR A 63 1.22 1.36 18.10
N ALA A 64 1.71 2.59 18.06
CA ALA A 64 0.86 3.78 18.01
C ALA A 64 0.13 3.89 16.65
N THR A 65 -1.20 3.81 16.65
CA THR A 65 -2.05 4.00 15.47
C THR A 65 -2.18 5.47 15.12
N ASN A 66 -1.09 6.06 14.63
CA ASN A 66 -1.09 7.43 14.15
C ASN A 66 -1.65 7.52 12.72
N ARG A 67 -1.85 8.76 12.27
CA ARG A 67 -2.33 9.06 10.91
C ARG A 67 -1.42 8.48 9.83
N ALA A 68 -0.09 8.61 9.96
CA ALA A 68 0.84 8.13 8.94
C ALA A 68 0.78 6.60 8.77
N LEU A 69 0.73 5.85 9.87
CA LEU A 69 0.56 4.40 9.85
C LEU A 69 -0.77 4.02 9.17
N SER A 70 -1.87 4.66 9.58
CA SER A 70 -3.20 4.38 9.06
C SER A 70 -3.32 4.69 7.56
N GLU A 71 -2.77 5.82 7.11
CA GLU A 71 -2.73 6.19 5.69
C GLU A 71 -1.87 5.20 4.89
N ASN A 72 -0.66 4.87 5.37
CA ASN A 72 0.23 3.93 4.69
C ASN A 72 -0.41 2.55 4.55
N ILE A 73 -0.98 1.98 5.62
CA ILE A 73 -1.64 0.67 5.60
C ILE A 73 -2.82 0.68 4.62
N PHE A 74 -3.64 1.74 4.64
CA PHE A 74 -4.79 1.86 3.76
C PHE A 74 -4.39 1.86 2.28
N VAL A 75 -3.39 2.67 1.91
CA VAL A 75 -2.89 2.72 0.53
C VAL A 75 -2.16 1.43 0.15
N LEU A 76 -1.36 0.85 1.05
CA LEU A 76 -0.65 -0.42 0.81
C LEU A 76 -1.64 -1.55 0.50
N VAL A 77 -2.68 -1.74 1.31
CA VAL A 77 -3.68 -2.80 1.08
C VAL A 77 -4.38 -2.57 -0.26
N ALA A 78 -4.82 -1.33 -0.54
CA ALA A 78 -5.47 -1.01 -1.80
C ALA A 78 -4.55 -1.29 -3.01
N CYS A 79 -3.30 -0.85 -2.97
CA CYS A 79 -2.34 -1.06 -4.05
C CYS A 79 -1.97 -2.54 -4.24
N ILE A 80 -1.64 -3.26 -3.16
CA ILE A 80 -1.21 -4.66 -3.22
C ILE A 80 -2.33 -5.55 -3.77
N VAL A 81 -3.56 -5.42 -3.25
CA VAL A 81 -4.70 -6.23 -3.70
C VAL A 81 -5.02 -5.98 -5.17
N ASN A 82 -4.83 -4.75 -5.65
CA ASN A 82 -5.02 -4.38 -7.06
C ASN A 82 -3.75 -4.55 -7.92
N ARG A 83 -2.66 -5.09 -7.36
CA ARG A 83 -1.35 -5.27 -8.04
C ARG A 83 -0.78 -3.99 -8.66
N ILE A 84 -1.00 -2.86 -7.98
CA ILE A 84 -0.48 -1.56 -8.36
C ILE A 84 0.85 -1.32 -7.62
N PRO A 85 1.97 -1.08 -8.34
CA PRO A 85 3.23 -0.71 -7.70
C PRO A 85 3.09 0.57 -6.85
N ILE A 86 3.68 0.56 -5.66
CA ILE A 86 3.62 1.68 -4.71
C ILE A 86 5.02 2.04 -4.24
N ILE A 87 5.32 3.35 -4.21
CA ILE A 87 6.55 3.89 -3.64
C ILE A 87 6.17 4.71 -2.41
N LEU A 88 6.66 4.31 -1.24
CA LEU A 88 6.48 5.05 0.01
C LEU A 88 7.68 5.97 0.25
N CYS A 89 7.50 7.27 -0.03
CA CYS A 89 8.52 8.28 0.23
C CYS A 89 8.24 9.05 1.52
N GLY A 90 9.28 9.34 2.31
CA GLY A 90 9.18 10.18 3.49
C GLY A 90 10.41 10.10 4.38
N LYS A 91 10.54 11.02 5.34
CA LYS A 91 11.65 11.03 6.31
C LYS A 91 11.71 9.73 7.12
N SER A 92 12.86 9.45 7.73
CA SER A 92 12.99 8.36 8.70
C SER A 92 11.97 8.52 9.84
N GLY A 93 11.40 7.41 10.31
CA GLY A 93 10.37 7.43 11.36
C GLY A 93 8.91 7.62 10.88
N CYS A 94 8.64 7.83 9.58
CA CYS A 94 7.27 7.97 9.06
C CYS A 94 6.48 6.65 8.94
N SER A 95 6.72 5.67 9.82
CA SER A 95 6.01 4.38 9.90
C SER A 95 5.99 3.53 8.61
N LYS A 96 6.84 3.82 7.62
CA LYS A 96 6.81 3.19 6.28
C LYS A 96 7.07 1.67 6.33
N ALA A 97 8.26 1.28 6.80
CA ALA A 97 8.65 -0.12 6.91
C ALA A 97 7.72 -0.91 7.86
N SER A 98 7.33 -0.31 8.99
CA SER A 98 6.37 -0.91 9.92
C SER A 98 5.01 -1.18 9.25
N SER A 99 4.49 -0.23 8.47
CA SER A 99 3.23 -0.42 7.73
C SER A 99 3.31 -1.60 6.75
N VAL A 100 4.44 -1.73 6.03
CA VAL A 100 4.68 -2.85 5.11
C VAL A 100 4.68 -4.18 5.86
N GLN A 101 5.38 -4.25 6.99
CA GLN A 101 5.44 -5.47 7.81
C GLN A 101 4.07 -5.84 8.38
N ILE A 102 3.29 -4.87 8.87
CA ILE A 102 1.94 -5.10 9.39
C ILE A 102 1.03 -5.64 8.28
N VAL A 103 1.08 -5.09 7.06
CA VAL A 103 0.26 -5.60 5.96
C VAL A 103 0.66 -7.03 5.59
N ILE A 104 1.95 -7.32 5.47
CA ILE A 104 2.44 -8.67 5.15
C ILE A 104 2.06 -9.68 6.24
N SER A 105 2.14 -9.31 7.53
CA SER A 105 1.83 -10.22 8.64
C SER A 105 0.33 -10.49 8.81
N ASN A 106 -0.53 -9.64 8.24
CA ASN A 106 -1.98 -9.73 8.39
C ASN A 106 -2.72 -10.34 7.20
N LEU A 107 -2.18 -10.20 5.98
CA LEU A 107 -2.80 -10.79 4.78
C LEU A 107 -2.28 -12.21 4.57
N LYS A 108 -2.89 -13.17 5.27
CA LYS A 108 -2.53 -14.60 5.29
C LYS A 108 -3.55 -15.48 4.54
N GLY A 109 -4.31 -14.89 3.61
CA GLY A 109 -5.39 -15.60 2.91
C GLY A 109 -6.39 -16.20 3.89
N LYS A 110 -6.79 -17.45 3.68
CA LYS A 110 -7.74 -18.19 4.54
C LYS A 110 -7.32 -18.28 6.02
N LYS A 111 -6.04 -18.12 6.33
CA LYS A 111 -5.50 -18.15 7.69
C LYS A 111 -5.52 -16.78 8.39
N SER A 112 -6.04 -15.74 7.73
CA SER A 112 -6.14 -14.41 8.32
C SER A 112 -7.15 -14.37 9.47
N ARG A 113 -6.94 -13.47 10.44
CA ARG A 113 -7.76 -13.37 11.67
C ARG A 113 -9.24 -13.08 11.40
N THR A 114 -9.54 -12.16 10.48
CA THR A 114 -10.92 -11.71 10.24
C THR A 114 -11.45 -12.20 8.91
N LYS A 115 -12.79 -12.34 8.82
CA LYS A 115 -13.47 -12.76 7.58
C LYS A 115 -13.13 -11.88 6.38
N TYR A 116 -12.94 -10.58 6.59
CA TYR A 116 -12.54 -9.65 5.52
C TYR A 116 -11.15 -10.00 4.97
N PHE A 117 -10.13 -10.17 5.82
CA PHE A 117 -8.78 -10.54 5.33
C PHE A 117 -8.72 -11.96 4.76
N GLN A 118 -9.64 -12.86 5.15
CA GLN A 118 -9.78 -14.19 4.55
C GLN A 118 -10.31 -14.21 3.11
N THR A 119 -10.87 -13.09 2.63
CA THR A 119 -11.22 -12.93 1.21
C THR A 119 -10.07 -12.38 0.37
N LEU A 120 -9.04 -11.84 1.01
CA LEU A 120 -7.84 -11.29 0.36
C LEU A 120 -6.80 -12.39 0.13
N PRO A 121 -5.83 -12.18 -0.79
CA PRO A 121 -4.76 -13.14 -1.03
C PRO A 121 -3.83 -13.33 0.17
N GLU A 122 -3.13 -14.47 0.21
CA GLU A 122 -1.99 -14.70 1.11
C GLU A 122 -0.74 -14.03 0.53
N LEU A 123 -0.14 -13.10 1.27
CA LEU A 123 1.06 -12.41 0.81
C LEU A 123 2.31 -13.24 1.12
N VAL A 124 3.22 -13.29 0.15
CA VAL A 124 4.59 -13.78 0.36
C VAL A 124 5.55 -12.67 0.00
N SER A 125 6.29 -12.17 0.99
CA SER A 125 7.26 -11.12 0.75
C SER A 125 8.53 -11.68 0.10
N VAL A 126 9.03 -10.94 -0.89
CA VAL A 126 10.32 -11.18 -1.52
C VAL A 126 11.14 -9.91 -1.37
N SER A 127 11.89 -9.84 -0.27
CA SER A 127 12.63 -8.63 0.10
C SER A 127 13.89 -8.45 -0.72
N TYR A 128 14.18 -7.19 -1.07
CA TYR A 128 15.39 -6.75 -1.73
C TYR A 128 15.87 -5.44 -1.09
N GLN A 129 17.14 -5.37 -0.73
CA GLN A 129 17.72 -4.18 -0.12
C GLN A 129 18.56 -3.41 -1.15
N GLY A 130 18.19 -2.16 -1.37
CA GLY A 130 18.90 -1.23 -2.24
C GLY A 130 20.28 -0.85 -1.70
N SER A 131 21.19 -0.59 -2.63
CA SER A 131 22.56 -0.15 -2.36
C SER A 131 23.16 0.45 -3.64
N GLN A 132 24.25 1.20 -3.49
CA GLN A 132 24.96 1.81 -4.63
C GLN A 132 25.61 0.78 -5.59
N ASN A 133 25.74 -0.47 -5.15
CA ASN A 133 26.30 -1.55 -5.96
C ASN A 133 25.21 -2.44 -6.61
N CYS A 134 23.94 -2.05 -6.51
CA CYS A 134 22.84 -2.79 -7.13
C CYS A 134 23.00 -2.85 -8.65
N THR A 135 22.72 -4.00 -9.27
CA THR A 135 22.75 -4.16 -10.72
C THR A 135 21.37 -4.51 -11.27
N SER A 136 21.19 -4.34 -12.58
CA SER A 136 19.95 -4.75 -13.24
C SER A 136 19.71 -6.27 -13.10
N GLU A 137 20.78 -7.07 -13.13
CA GLU A 137 20.70 -8.52 -12.97
C GLU A 137 20.25 -8.92 -11.57
N SER A 138 20.68 -8.23 -10.51
CA SER A 138 20.23 -8.53 -9.15
C SER A 138 18.75 -8.22 -8.96
N VAL A 139 18.24 -7.14 -9.57
CA VAL A 139 16.81 -6.84 -9.62
C VAL A 139 16.05 -7.91 -10.43
N LEU A 140 16.51 -8.27 -11.62
CA LEU A 140 15.86 -9.34 -12.40
C LEU A 140 15.84 -10.69 -11.67
N LYS A 141 16.88 -11.01 -10.89
CA LYS A 141 16.89 -12.20 -10.03
C LYS A 141 15.79 -12.15 -8.98
N ILE A 142 15.47 -10.98 -8.40
CA ILE A 142 14.38 -10.86 -7.43
C ILE A 142 13.01 -11.08 -8.07
N PHE A 143 12.79 -10.54 -9.27
CA PHE A 143 11.56 -10.79 -10.04
C PHE A 143 11.39 -12.27 -10.37
N LYS A 144 12.45 -12.92 -10.88
CA LYS A 144 12.45 -14.37 -11.13
C LYS A 144 12.15 -15.18 -9.87
N ARG A 145 12.62 -14.74 -8.69
CA ARG A 145 12.29 -15.39 -7.41
C ARG A 145 10.82 -15.22 -7.05
N ALA A 146 10.25 -14.03 -7.26
CA ALA A 146 8.82 -13.78 -7.05
C ALA A 146 7.95 -14.63 -7.98
N GLU A 147 8.32 -14.75 -9.26
CA GLU A 147 7.62 -15.59 -10.24
C GLU A 147 7.57 -17.07 -9.85
N LYS A 148 8.60 -17.59 -9.18
CA LYS A 148 8.61 -18.99 -8.73
C LYS A 148 7.47 -19.28 -7.75
N TYR A 149 7.10 -18.33 -6.90
CA TYR A 149 5.94 -18.47 -6.01
C TYR A 149 4.62 -18.52 -6.78
N LEU A 150 4.51 -17.80 -7.90
CA LEU A 150 3.33 -17.89 -8.78
C LEU A 150 3.23 -19.24 -9.49
N LYS A 151 4.38 -19.84 -9.85
CA LYS A 151 4.45 -21.12 -10.57
C LYS A 151 4.29 -22.34 -9.67
N ALA A 152 4.67 -22.25 -8.39
CA ALA A 152 4.55 -23.32 -7.40
C ALA A 152 3.09 -23.53 -6.89
N LYS A 153 2.10 -23.01 -7.62
CA LYS A 153 0.73 -22.89 -7.16
C LYS A 153 -0.06 -24.18 -7.35
N ASN A 154 -0.69 -24.66 -6.27
CA ASN A 154 -1.87 -25.51 -6.35
C ASN A 154 -3.12 -24.61 -6.34
N ASP A 155 -4.17 -24.97 -7.07
CA ASP A 155 -5.34 -24.11 -7.39
C ASP A 155 -6.10 -23.52 -6.18
N THR A 156 -5.87 -24.02 -4.96
CA THR A 156 -6.69 -23.75 -3.78
C THR A 156 -6.34 -22.46 -3.02
N ASP A 157 -5.13 -21.92 -3.14
CA ASP A 157 -4.71 -20.72 -2.40
C ASP A 157 -4.30 -19.56 -3.33
N GLN A 158 -4.90 -18.39 -3.12
CA GLN A 158 -4.54 -17.14 -3.81
C GLN A 158 -3.24 -16.58 -3.21
N LEU A 159 -2.12 -17.27 -3.43
CA LEU A 159 -0.80 -16.77 -3.08
C LEU A 159 -0.43 -15.57 -3.96
N LEU A 160 0.02 -14.47 -3.34
CA LEU A 160 0.46 -13.26 -4.01
C LEU A 160 1.86 -12.88 -3.54
N PRO A 161 2.91 -13.13 -4.34
CA PRO A 161 4.24 -12.65 -4.04
C PRO A 161 4.30 -11.13 -4.20
N VAL A 162 4.87 -10.45 -3.20
CA VAL A 162 5.08 -9.00 -3.18
C VAL A 162 6.57 -8.73 -3.01
N ILE A 163 7.17 -8.05 -3.98
CA ILE A 163 8.55 -7.61 -3.88
C ILE A 163 8.60 -6.39 -2.97
N VAL A 164 9.37 -6.47 -1.88
CA VAL A 164 9.61 -5.35 -0.98
C VAL A 164 11.00 -4.82 -1.24
N PHE A 165 11.08 -3.73 -1.99
CA PHE A 165 12.35 -3.07 -2.31
C PHE A 165 12.62 -1.99 -1.27
N ASP A 166 13.43 -2.30 -0.27
CA ASP A 166 13.85 -1.36 0.76
C ASP A 166 15.02 -0.50 0.27
N GLU A 167 15.11 0.74 0.73
CA GLU A 167 16.17 1.69 0.34
C GLU A 167 16.39 1.82 -1.19
N ILE A 168 15.29 1.80 -1.97
CA ILE A 168 15.33 1.94 -3.44
C ILE A 168 16.06 3.21 -3.91
N GLY A 169 16.04 4.27 -3.09
CA GLY A 169 16.78 5.50 -3.36
C GLY A 169 18.30 5.30 -3.41
N LEU A 170 18.86 4.33 -2.69
CA LEU A 170 20.29 3.99 -2.79
C LEU A 170 20.60 3.26 -4.10
N ALA A 171 19.66 2.48 -4.61
CA ALA A 171 19.81 1.79 -5.89
C ALA A 171 19.76 2.77 -7.08
N GLU A 172 18.99 3.85 -6.97
CA GLU A 172 18.98 4.94 -7.96
C GLU A 172 20.34 5.63 -8.11
N LEU A 173 21.14 5.68 -7.03
CA LEU A 173 22.48 6.25 -7.04
C LEU A 173 23.54 5.32 -7.65
N SER A 174 23.17 4.10 -8.05
CA SER A 174 24.12 3.12 -8.58
C SER A 174 24.54 3.44 -10.02
N PRO A 175 25.84 3.32 -10.37
CA PRO A 175 26.30 3.52 -11.75
C PRO A 175 25.79 2.43 -12.72
N HIS A 176 25.26 1.32 -12.21
CA HIS A 176 24.77 0.20 -13.01
C HIS A 176 23.31 0.36 -13.48
N ASN A 177 22.66 1.50 -13.19
CA ASN A 177 21.27 1.80 -13.56
C ASN A 177 20.27 0.65 -13.27
N PRO A 178 20.26 0.09 -12.04
CA PRO A 178 19.53 -1.13 -11.71
C PRO A 178 18.02 -1.00 -11.87
N LEU A 179 17.46 0.21 -11.77
CA LEU A 179 16.01 0.43 -11.80
C LEU A 179 15.44 0.50 -13.22
N LYS A 180 16.28 0.52 -14.27
CA LYS A 180 15.82 0.53 -15.67
C LYS A 180 14.93 -0.67 -15.99
N VAL A 181 15.17 -1.82 -15.35
CA VAL A 181 14.39 -3.04 -15.58
C VAL A 181 12.98 -2.99 -14.97
N LEU A 182 12.64 -1.97 -14.18
CA LEU A 182 11.30 -1.82 -13.60
C LEU A 182 10.27 -1.22 -14.58
N VAL A 183 10.74 -0.61 -15.67
CA VAL A 183 9.90 0.01 -16.71
C VAL A 183 9.93 -0.76 -18.03
N THR A 184 10.59 -1.91 -18.05
CA THR A 184 10.73 -2.77 -19.24
C THR A 184 9.67 -3.86 -19.19
#